data_AF-A0A099F6R8-F1
#
_entry.id   AF-A0A099F6R8-F1
#
_cell.length_a   1.000
_cell.length_b   1.000
_cell.length_c   1.000
_cell.angle_alpha   90.00
_cell.angle_beta   90.00
_cell.angle_gamma   90.00
#
_symmetry.space_group_name_H-M   'P 1'
#
loop_
_entity.id
_entity.type
_entity.pdbx_description
1 polymer ?
#
loop_
_entity_poly.entity_id
_entity_poly.type
_entity_poly.pdbx_seq_one_letter_code
_entity_poly.pdbx_strand_id
1 'polypeptide(L)'
;MDAREDMKRRLDPLILERAPWLFSGRWHHNIARQALMWLLRYPRTIELGAEFRDLPTDEIIRRISQLIVRDLTVEGLEHIPATGPALIVANHPTGIADGIVLSAVISAVRDDLFIYANHDIMRILPQCASLIAPVEWRPEKRSHAKTRVTMDYTREALRRGRIGLIFPSGRLAKRRGLTLHERPWMASAAMIARKFEAPIIPLRIRARNSALFYLLDAIHPTVRDVTLFNEVLNKTRQPFRVTIGAPIQPGDLPARSEDGINILREAVLSLPPPGQDAAKLQQIRRLSQGRRTVAKPSPIE
;
A
#
# COMPACT_ATOMS: atom_id res chain seq x y z
N MET A 1 -12.51 27.92 0.08
CA MET A 1 -12.24 27.25 1.38
C MET A 1 -10.74 27.03 1.47
N ASP A 2 -10.10 27.41 2.58
CA ASP A 2 -8.67 27.18 2.78
C ASP A 2 -8.34 25.68 2.65
N ALA A 3 -7.29 25.36 1.88
CA ALA A 3 -6.90 23.98 1.58
C ALA A 3 -6.49 23.20 2.83
N ARG A 4 -5.92 23.89 3.83
CA ARG A 4 -5.55 23.29 5.11
C ARG A 4 -6.77 22.95 5.94
N GLU A 5 -7.73 23.86 6.02
CA GLU A 5 -9.01 23.62 6.72
C GLU A 5 -9.84 22.50 6.07
N ASP A 6 -9.88 22.43 4.73
CA ASP A 6 -10.51 21.30 4.03
C ASP A 6 -9.81 19.96 4.38
N MET A 7 -8.47 19.94 4.34
CA MET A 7 -7.71 18.74 4.67
C MET A 7 -7.92 18.29 6.13
N LYS A 8 -8.00 19.25 7.06
CA LYS A 8 -8.33 19.00 8.47
C LYS A 8 -9.73 18.39 8.62
N ARG A 9 -10.73 18.90 7.89
CA ARG A 9 -12.10 18.35 7.88
C ARG A 9 -12.16 16.92 7.34
N ARG A 10 -11.24 16.52 6.45
CA ARG A 10 -11.12 15.15 5.96
C ARG A 10 -10.41 14.21 6.94
N LEU A 11 -9.37 14.69 7.62
CA LEU A 11 -8.53 13.88 8.52
C LEU A 11 -9.10 13.72 9.94
N ASP A 12 -9.62 14.80 10.56
CA ASP A 12 -10.10 14.76 11.95
C ASP A 12 -11.16 13.68 12.20
N PRO A 13 -12.17 13.46 11.31
CA PRO A 13 -13.13 12.37 11.47
C PRO A 13 -12.49 10.98 11.44
N LEU A 14 -11.44 10.78 10.64
CA LEU A 14 -10.73 9.51 10.57
C LEU A 14 -9.96 9.22 11.86
N ILE A 15 -9.39 10.26 12.49
CA ILE A 15 -8.72 10.18 13.78
C ILE A 15 -9.76 9.89 14.87
N LEU A 16 -10.90 10.59 14.86
CA LEU A 16 -12.01 10.40 15.80
C LEU A 16 -12.57 8.97 15.74
N GLU A 17 -12.84 8.44 14.55
CA GLU A 17 -13.34 7.08 14.35
C GLU A 17 -12.36 6.01 14.86
N ARG A 18 -11.05 6.30 14.82
CA ARG A 18 -9.99 5.38 15.29
C ARG A 18 -9.72 5.53 16.78
N ALA A 19 -9.76 6.74 17.31
CA ALA A 19 -9.38 7.07 18.68
C ALA A 19 -10.42 8.03 19.31
N PRO A 20 -11.66 7.57 19.55
CA PRO A 20 -12.74 8.44 20.02
C PRO A 20 -12.43 9.07 21.39
N TRP A 21 -11.63 8.38 22.21
CA TRP A 21 -11.19 8.86 23.51
C TRP A 21 -10.35 10.15 23.43
N LEU A 22 -9.60 10.38 22.35
CA LEU A 22 -8.85 11.63 22.14
C LEU A 22 -9.76 12.87 22.03
N PHE A 23 -11.05 12.66 21.75
CA PHE A 23 -12.04 13.71 21.57
C PHE A 23 -13.11 13.72 22.68
N SER A 24 -12.89 13.00 23.78
CA SER A 24 -13.89 12.86 24.84
C SER A 24 -14.09 14.12 25.71
N GLY A 25 -13.38 15.21 25.44
CA GLY A 25 -13.44 16.46 26.22
C GLY A 25 -12.73 16.45 27.58
N ARG A 26 -12.19 15.30 28.04
CA ARG A 26 -11.44 15.22 29.31
C ARG A 26 -10.10 15.95 29.19
N TRP A 27 -9.70 16.69 30.23
CA TRP A 27 -8.49 17.52 30.20
C TRP A 27 -7.21 16.72 29.90
N HIS A 28 -7.03 15.54 30.51
CA HIS A 28 -5.87 14.67 30.26
C HIS A 28 -5.88 14.05 28.85
N HIS A 29 -7.05 13.79 28.27
CA HIS A 29 -7.16 13.36 26.86
C HIS A 29 -6.81 14.49 25.89
N ASN A 30 -7.16 15.74 26.22
CA ASN A 30 -6.77 16.91 25.41
C ASN A 30 -5.26 17.14 25.44
N ILE A 31 -4.62 16.94 26.59
CA ILE A 31 -3.15 16.98 26.71
C ILE A 31 -2.53 15.86 25.87
N ALA A 32 -3.02 14.61 26.02
CA ALA A 32 -2.55 13.48 25.25
C ALA A 32 -2.71 13.70 23.73
N ARG A 33 -3.84 14.28 23.30
CA ARG A 33 -4.09 14.65 21.90
C ARG A 33 -3.07 15.67 21.41
N GLN A 34 -2.85 16.76 22.15
CA GLN A 34 -1.89 17.79 21.75
C GLN A 34 -0.46 17.23 21.67
N ALA A 35 -0.04 16.46 22.67
CA ALA A 35 1.25 15.79 22.67
C ALA A 35 1.40 14.84 21.47
N LEU A 36 0.36 14.06 21.15
CA LEU A 36 0.37 13.15 20.01
C LEU A 36 0.41 13.91 18.67
N MET A 37 -0.40 14.96 18.50
CA MET A 37 -0.39 15.77 17.27
C MET A 37 0.94 16.50 17.06
N TRP A 38 1.58 16.95 18.13
CA TRP A 38 2.92 17.53 18.08
C TRP A 38 3.97 16.49 17.71
N LEU A 39 4.00 15.35 18.42
CA LEU A 39 4.93 14.24 18.18
C LEU A 39 4.82 13.69 16.76
N LEU A 40 3.60 13.62 16.23
CA LEU A 40 3.31 13.13 14.88
C LEU A 40 3.33 14.21 13.80
N ARG A 41 3.80 15.42 14.14
CA ARG A 41 3.95 16.52 13.19
C ARG A 41 2.67 16.74 12.38
N TYR A 42 1.51 16.68 13.04
CA TYR A 42 0.20 16.81 12.40
C TYR A 42 0.07 18.05 11.51
N PRO A 43 0.59 19.25 11.89
CA PRO A 43 0.58 20.41 11.00
C PRO A 43 1.27 20.14 9.65
N ARG A 44 2.38 19.39 9.66
CA ARG A 44 3.08 19.01 8.42
C ARG A 44 2.27 18.04 7.57
N THR A 45 1.51 17.15 8.19
CA THR A 45 0.59 16.24 7.48
C THR A 45 -0.52 17.03 6.79
N ILE A 46 -1.06 18.05 7.46
CA ILE A 46 -2.08 18.95 6.91
C ILE A 46 -1.51 19.78 5.75
N GLU A 47 -0.30 20.32 5.89
CA GLU A 47 0.38 21.04 4.81
C GLU A 47 0.58 20.18 3.57
N LEU A 48 1.09 18.95 3.73
CA LEU A 48 1.31 18.04 2.60
C LEU A 48 -0.01 17.59 1.97
N GLY A 49 -1.02 17.29 2.79
CA GLY A 49 -2.35 16.97 2.27
C GLY A 49 -2.96 18.13 1.49
N ALA A 50 -2.81 19.37 1.97
CA ALA A 50 -3.25 20.57 1.25
C ALA A 50 -2.49 20.76 -0.06
N GLU A 51 -1.18 20.52 -0.10
CA GLU A 51 -0.37 20.56 -1.33
C GLU A 51 -0.83 19.50 -2.35
N PHE A 52 -1.18 18.31 -1.89
CA PHE A 52 -1.58 17.20 -2.75
C PHE A 52 -3.06 17.24 -3.16
N ARG A 53 -3.87 18.10 -2.54
CA ARG A 53 -5.33 18.12 -2.69
C ARG A 53 -5.78 18.14 -4.15
N ASP A 54 -5.13 18.95 -4.97
CA ASP A 54 -5.53 19.20 -6.36
C ASP A 54 -4.56 18.57 -7.38
N LEU A 55 -3.57 17.80 -6.91
CA LEU A 55 -2.62 17.12 -7.79
C LEU A 55 -3.23 15.82 -8.35
N PRO A 56 -2.85 15.41 -9.57
CA PRO A 56 -3.24 14.11 -10.10
C PRO A 56 -2.53 12.96 -9.35
N THR A 57 -3.16 11.80 -9.33
CA THR A 57 -2.73 10.63 -8.53
C THR A 57 -1.29 10.20 -8.79
N ASP A 58 -0.86 10.20 -10.05
CA ASP A 58 0.49 9.81 -10.44
C ASP A 58 1.55 10.77 -9.89
N GLU A 59 1.25 12.08 -9.87
CA GLU A 59 2.11 13.11 -9.31
C GLU A 59 2.18 12.99 -7.78
N ILE A 60 1.06 12.72 -7.12
CA ILE A 60 1.01 12.47 -5.66
C ILE A 60 1.92 11.28 -5.31
N ILE A 61 1.73 10.13 -5.95
CA ILE A 61 2.52 8.93 -5.69
C ILE A 61 4.01 9.20 -5.96
N ARG A 62 4.33 9.91 -7.04
CA ARG A 62 5.71 10.28 -7.38
C ARG A 62 6.35 11.15 -6.30
N ARG A 63 5.68 12.22 -5.86
CA ARG A 63 6.20 13.12 -4.81
C ARG A 63 6.37 12.39 -3.49
N ILE A 64 5.37 11.62 -3.06
CA ILE A 64 5.47 10.85 -1.81
C ILE A 64 6.59 9.81 -1.91
N SER A 65 6.70 9.09 -3.04
CA SER A 65 7.80 8.13 -3.26
C SER A 65 9.17 8.80 -3.16
N GLN A 66 9.35 9.99 -3.74
CA GLN A 66 10.61 10.75 -3.63
C GLN A 66 10.93 11.19 -2.19
N LEU A 67 9.90 11.47 -1.38
CA LEU A 67 10.07 11.80 0.02
C LEU A 67 10.53 10.58 0.83
N ILE A 68 9.88 9.42 0.64
CA ILE A 68 10.01 8.26 1.54
C ILE A 68 11.06 7.24 1.08
N VAL A 69 11.30 7.12 -0.23
CA VAL A 69 12.19 6.10 -0.81
C VAL A 69 13.57 6.70 -1.07
N ARG A 70 14.52 6.40 -0.18
CA ARG A 70 15.93 6.82 -0.28
C ARG A 70 16.88 5.69 -0.63
N ASP A 71 16.60 4.47 -0.17
CA ASP A 71 17.38 3.28 -0.48
C ASP A 71 16.41 2.14 -0.87
N LEU A 72 16.52 1.69 -2.12
CA LEU A 72 15.71 0.65 -2.72
C LEU A 72 16.57 -0.26 -3.59
N THR A 73 16.41 -1.57 -3.39
CA THR A 73 16.95 -2.63 -4.25
C THR A 73 15.83 -3.57 -4.65
N VAL A 74 15.74 -3.90 -5.94
CA VAL A 74 14.68 -4.74 -6.53
C VAL A 74 15.30 -5.87 -7.35
N GLU A 75 14.89 -7.11 -7.10
CA GLU A 75 15.24 -8.28 -7.91
C GLU A 75 13.98 -8.90 -8.54
N GLY A 76 14.12 -9.46 -9.75
CA GLY A 76 13.04 -10.14 -10.46
C GLY A 76 12.06 -9.21 -11.16
N LEU A 77 12.49 -8.01 -11.56
CA LEU A 77 11.63 -7.02 -12.22
C LEU A 77 11.06 -7.58 -13.54
N GLU A 78 11.82 -8.43 -14.20
CA GLU A 78 11.48 -9.20 -15.41
C GLU A 78 10.30 -10.17 -15.23
N HIS A 79 9.97 -10.55 -13.99
CA HIS A 79 8.79 -11.38 -13.71
C HIS A 79 7.47 -10.59 -13.77
N ILE A 80 7.52 -9.25 -13.83
CA ILE A 80 6.33 -8.43 -14.02
C ILE A 80 6.00 -8.39 -15.52
N PRO A 81 4.80 -8.85 -15.93
CA PRO A 81 4.41 -8.81 -17.33
C PRO A 81 4.16 -7.36 -17.77
N ALA A 82 4.73 -6.98 -18.92
CA ALA A 82 4.61 -5.64 -19.49
C ALA A 82 3.15 -5.25 -19.83
N THR A 83 2.32 -6.24 -20.18
CA THR A 83 0.90 -6.08 -20.54
C THR A 83 0.08 -7.25 -19.99
N GLY A 84 -1.25 -7.16 -20.07
CA GLY A 84 -2.16 -8.21 -19.63
C GLY A 84 -2.40 -8.25 -18.12
N PRO A 85 -3.47 -8.94 -17.69
CA PRO A 85 -3.87 -8.98 -16.28
C PRO A 85 -2.93 -9.82 -15.44
N ALA A 86 -2.63 -9.36 -14.23
CA ALA A 86 -1.90 -10.12 -13.22
C ALA A 86 -2.24 -9.62 -11.81
N LEU A 87 -2.00 -10.45 -10.81
CA LEU A 87 -2.16 -10.10 -9.40
C LEU A 87 -0.85 -10.29 -8.65
N ILE A 88 -0.29 -9.20 -8.15
CA ILE A 88 0.83 -9.23 -7.22
C ILE A 88 0.28 -9.53 -5.83
N VAL A 89 0.87 -10.53 -5.18
CA VAL A 89 0.57 -10.90 -3.81
C VAL A 89 1.81 -10.66 -2.96
N ALA A 90 1.70 -9.82 -1.93
CA ALA A 90 2.84 -9.39 -1.14
C ALA A 90 2.60 -9.42 0.37
N ASN A 91 3.69 -9.56 1.14
CA ASN A 91 3.70 -9.28 2.57
C ASN A 91 3.63 -7.76 2.83
N HIS A 92 3.21 -7.37 4.05
CA HIS A 92 2.91 -5.96 4.36
C HIS A 92 3.63 -5.45 5.62
N PRO A 93 4.97 -5.35 5.60
CA PRO A 93 5.75 -5.03 6.79
C PRO A 93 5.59 -3.58 7.25
N THR A 94 5.22 -2.66 6.36
CA THR A 94 5.30 -1.22 6.65
C THR A 94 4.02 -0.43 6.41
N GLY A 95 2.98 -1.04 5.89
CA GLY A 95 1.69 -0.38 5.73
C GLY A 95 1.65 0.47 4.46
N ILE A 96 1.10 1.68 4.55
CA ILE A 96 0.87 2.58 3.40
C ILE A 96 2.15 2.79 2.55
N ALA A 97 3.33 2.83 3.19
CA ALA A 97 4.60 2.97 2.49
C ALA A 97 4.92 1.81 1.52
N ASP A 98 4.48 0.58 1.82
CA ASP A 98 4.67 -0.57 0.93
C ASP A 98 3.94 -0.34 -0.40
N GLY A 99 2.70 0.15 -0.36
CA GLY A 99 1.92 0.46 -1.56
C GLY A 99 2.55 1.55 -2.42
N ILE A 100 3.11 2.59 -1.79
CA ILE A 100 3.79 3.69 -2.50
C ILE A 100 5.10 3.20 -3.13
N VAL A 101 5.91 2.44 -2.40
CA VAL A 101 7.17 1.88 -2.89
C VAL A 101 6.90 0.95 -4.07
N LEU A 102 5.93 0.03 -3.92
CA LEU A 102 5.57 -0.87 -5.01
C LEU A 102 4.98 -0.14 -6.20
N SER A 103 4.17 0.90 -6.01
CA SER A 103 3.71 1.71 -7.14
C SER A 103 4.87 2.32 -7.93
N ALA A 104 5.94 2.77 -7.25
CA ALA A 104 7.13 3.27 -7.92
C ALA A 104 7.91 2.15 -8.64
N VAL A 105 8.04 0.97 -8.03
CA VAL A 105 8.68 -0.20 -8.64
C VAL A 105 7.93 -0.66 -9.89
N ILE A 106 6.61 -0.84 -9.80
CA ILE A 106 5.79 -1.32 -10.92
C ILE A 106 5.77 -0.29 -12.06
N SER A 107 5.81 1.01 -11.76
CA SER A 107 5.88 2.08 -12.79
C SER A 107 7.14 2.03 -13.67
N ALA A 108 8.18 1.28 -13.27
CA ALA A 108 9.32 1.01 -14.13
C ALA A 108 8.98 0.07 -15.30
N VAL A 109 7.91 -0.72 -15.17
CA VAL A 109 7.46 -1.70 -16.16
C VAL A 109 6.13 -1.29 -16.80
N ARG A 110 5.16 -0.81 -16.00
CA ARG A 110 3.79 -0.42 -16.44
C ARG A 110 3.09 0.54 -15.47
N ASP A 111 2.18 1.38 -15.98
CA ASP A 111 1.57 2.51 -15.24
C ASP A 111 0.10 2.29 -14.85
N ASP A 112 -0.45 1.10 -15.04
CA ASP A 112 -1.87 0.79 -14.90
C ASP A 112 -2.20 -0.03 -13.63
N LEU A 113 -1.33 0.04 -12.62
CA LEU A 113 -1.49 -0.59 -11.31
C LEU A 113 -2.81 -0.17 -10.63
N PHE A 114 -3.44 -1.11 -9.92
CA PHE A 114 -4.42 -0.82 -8.87
C PHE A 114 -4.09 -1.59 -7.58
N ILE A 115 -4.47 -1.03 -6.44
CA ILE A 115 -4.11 -1.53 -5.10
C ILE A 115 -5.38 -1.77 -4.30
N TYR A 116 -5.47 -2.93 -3.67
CA TYR A 116 -6.57 -3.22 -2.74
C TYR A 116 -6.30 -2.53 -1.40
N ALA A 117 -6.99 -1.41 -1.16
CA ALA A 117 -6.81 -0.62 0.06
C ALA A 117 -8.15 -0.18 0.67
N ASN A 118 -8.11 0.19 1.95
CA ASN A 118 -9.30 0.69 2.65
C ASN A 118 -9.79 2.01 2.00
N HIS A 119 -11.10 2.20 2.01
CA HIS A 119 -11.80 3.37 1.47
C HIS A 119 -11.36 4.71 2.10
N ASP A 120 -10.72 4.69 3.26
CA ASP A 120 -10.26 5.90 3.96
C ASP A 120 -9.35 6.79 3.11
N ILE A 121 -8.52 6.22 2.23
CA ILE A 121 -7.66 7.03 1.35
C ILE A 121 -8.49 7.91 0.41
N MET A 122 -9.65 7.43 -0.05
CA MET A 122 -10.54 8.20 -0.93
C MET A 122 -11.29 9.30 -0.18
N ARG A 123 -11.40 9.22 1.16
CA ARG A 123 -11.94 10.32 1.99
C ARG A 123 -10.95 11.47 2.12
N ILE A 124 -9.65 11.19 1.97
CA ILE A 124 -8.58 12.19 2.05
C ILE A 124 -8.25 12.72 0.65
N LEU A 125 -7.97 11.81 -0.29
CA LEU A 125 -7.55 12.07 -1.67
C LEU A 125 -8.48 11.32 -2.65
N PRO A 126 -9.69 11.85 -2.94
CA PRO A 126 -10.67 11.20 -3.80
C PRO A 126 -10.18 10.97 -5.24
N GLN A 127 -9.24 11.80 -5.73
CA GLN A 127 -8.61 11.60 -7.04
C GLN A 127 -7.87 10.26 -7.17
N CYS A 128 -7.44 9.66 -6.05
CA CYS A 128 -6.77 8.36 -6.04
C CYS A 128 -7.70 7.18 -6.35
N ALA A 129 -9.00 7.40 -6.59
CA ALA A 129 -9.97 6.34 -6.88
C ALA A 129 -9.58 5.43 -8.06
N SER A 130 -8.87 5.95 -9.07
CA SER A 130 -8.39 5.15 -10.19
C SER A 130 -7.32 4.12 -9.81
N LEU A 131 -6.57 4.37 -8.73
CA LEU A 131 -5.53 3.50 -8.19
C LEU A 131 -6.06 2.51 -7.15
N ILE A 132 -7.23 2.75 -6.55
CA ILE A 132 -7.68 2.00 -5.36
C ILE A 132 -8.87 1.12 -5.68
N ALA A 133 -8.70 -0.19 -5.48
CA ALA A 133 -9.81 -1.13 -5.34
C ALA A 133 -10.28 -1.10 -3.87
N PRO A 134 -11.46 -0.54 -3.56
CA PRO A 134 -11.90 -0.39 -2.18
C PRO A 134 -12.18 -1.75 -1.56
N VAL A 135 -11.66 -1.98 -0.37
CA VAL A 135 -11.81 -3.24 0.37
C VAL A 135 -12.13 -2.99 1.84
N GLU A 136 -13.02 -3.83 2.36
CA GLU A 136 -13.36 -3.85 3.79
C GLU A 136 -12.68 -5.05 4.46
N TRP A 137 -11.64 -4.75 5.23
CA TRP A 137 -10.85 -5.75 5.93
C TRP A 137 -11.37 -6.08 7.34
N ARG A 138 -12.26 -5.25 7.90
CA ARG A 138 -12.86 -5.52 9.21
C ARG A 138 -14.01 -6.51 9.03
N PRO A 139 -13.91 -7.75 9.55
CA PRO A 139 -14.96 -8.77 9.39
C PRO A 139 -16.35 -8.24 9.78
N GLU A 140 -16.41 -7.42 10.82
CA GLU A 140 -17.64 -6.88 11.40
C GLU A 140 -18.30 -5.80 10.52
N LYS A 141 -17.53 -5.17 9.62
CA LYS A 141 -18.03 -4.11 8.72
C LYS A 141 -18.24 -4.60 7.27
N ARG A 142 -17.92 -5.87 7.00
CA ARG A 142 -18.11 -6.48 5.68
C ARG A 142 -19.59 -6.60 5.37
N SER A 143 -19.95 -6.28 4.14
CA SER A 143 -21.30 -6.49 3.62
C SER A 143 -21.23 -7.01 2.20
N HIS A 144 -22.26 -7.75 1.79
CA HIS A 144 -22.37 -8.24 0.42
C HIS A 144 -22.30 -7.11 -0.61
N ALA A 145 -22.90 -5.96 -0.32
CA ALA A 145 -22.85 -4.78 -1.17
C ALA A 145 -21.41 -4.27 -1.37
N LYS A 146 -20.63 -4.11 -0.30
CA LYS A 146 -19.22 -3.68 -0.39
C LYS A 146 -18.37 -4.68 -1.17
N THR A 147 -18.53 -5.98 -0.88
CA THR A 147 -17.80 -7.05 -1.59
C THR A 147 -18.14 -7.05 -3.08
N ARG A 148 -19.41 -6.82 -3.45
CA ARG A 148 -19.84 -6.72 -4.85
C ARG A 148 -19.15 -5.57 -5.57
N VAL A 149 -19.11 -4.39 -4.96
CA VAL A 149 -18.41 -3.22 -5.52
C VAL A 149 -16.92 -3.53 -5.77
N THR A 150 -16.24 -4.16 -4.81
CA THR A 150 -14.84 -4.58 -4.98
C THR A 150 -14.70 -5.54 -6.17
N MET A 151 -15.55 -6.57 -6.26
CA MET A 151 -15.47 -7.59 -7.31
C MET A 151 -15.81 -7.03 -8.70
N ASP A 152 -16.75 -6.09 -8.79
CA ASP A 152 -17.10 -5.44 -10.05
C ASP A 152 -15.95 -4.54 -10.53
N TYR A 153 -15.33 -3.78 -9.64
CA TYR A 153 -14.10 -3.03 -9.95
C TYR A 153 -12.98 -3.97 -10.41
N THR A 154 -12.71 -5.03 -9.64
CA THR A 154 -11.66 -6.00 -9.96
C THR A 154 -11.89 -6.64 -11.33
N ARG A 155 -13.13 -7.04 -11.64
CA ARG A 155 -13.49 -7.60 -12.95
C ARG A 155 -13.13 -6.62 -14.06
N GLU A 156 -13.57 -5.37 -13.96
CA GLU A 156 -13.33 -4.37 -15.00
C GLU A 156 -11.84 -4.03 -15.14
N ALA A 157 -11.12 -3.92 -14.03
CA ALA A 157 -9.69 -3.64 -14.04
C ALA A 157 -8.89 -4.78 -14.72
N LEU A 158 -9.14 -6.04 -14.32
CA LEU A 158 -8.48 -7.20 -14.92
C LEU A 158 -8.89 -7.39 -16.38
N ARG A 159 -10.16 -7.14 -16.74
CA ARG A 159 -10.63 -7.18 -18.14
C ARG A 159 -9.91 -6.14 -19.03
N ARG A 160 -9.57 -4.97 -18.47
CA ARG A 160 -8.72 -3.97 -19.14
C ARG A 160 -7.23 -4.34 -19.17
N GLY A 161 -6.89 -5.54 -18.71
CA GLY A 161 -5.53 -6.05 -18.66
C GLY A 161 -4.67 -5.39 -17.57
N ARG A 162 -5.26 -4.75 -16.55
CA ARG A 162 -4.50 -4.07 -15.49
C ARG A 162 -3.86 -5.04 -14.51
N ILE A 163 -2.81 -4.58 -13.84
CA ILE A 163 -2.14 -5.33 -12.75
C ILE A 163 -2.66 -4.89 -11.38
N GLY A 164 -3.03 -5.86 -10.53
CA GLY A 164 -3.53 -5.61 -9.18
C GLY A 164 -2.49 -5.93 -8.10
N LEU A 165 -2.49 -5.20 -6.99
CA LEU A 165 -1.62 -5.47 -5.83
C LEU A 165 -2.45 -5.74 -4.57
N ILE A 166 -2.30 -6.94 -4.00
CA ILE A 166 -2.99 -7.41 -2.81
C ILE A 166 -1.97 -7.67 -1.69
N PHE A 167 -2.29 -7.19 -0.49
CA PHE A 167 -1.61 -7.52 0.76
C PHE A 167 -2.53 -8.43 1.61
N PRO A 168 -2.44 -9.77 1.49
CA PRO A 168 -3.48 -10.66 2.02
C PRO A 168 -3.55 -10.70 3.54
N SER A 169 -2.55 -10.20 4.28
CA SER A 169 -2.62 -10.10 5.74
C SER A 169 -3.65 -9.07 6.22
N GLY A 170 -4.09 -8.15 5.36
CA GLY A 170 -5.12 -7.12 5.63
C GLY A 170 -4.77 -6.12 6.75
N ARG A 171 -3.63 -6.32 7.42
CA ARG A 171 -3.10 -5.54 8.55
C ARG A 171 -1.58 -5.71 8.57
N LEU A 172 -0.88 -4.72 9.13
CA LEU A 172 0.58 -4.78 9.26
C LEU A 172 1.03 -6.03 10.02
N ALA A 173 2.21 -6.54 9.63
CA ALA A 173 2.90 -7.63 10.30
C ALA A 173 2.99 -7.36 11.82
N LYS A 174 2.70 -8.38 12.64
CA LYS A 174 2.71 -8.26 14.10
C LYS A 174 4.13 -8.49 14.60
N ARG A 175 4.67 -7.57 15.41
CA ARG A 175 5.93 -7.77 16.09
C ARG A 175 5.76 -8.82 17.21
N ARG A 176 6.63 -9.82 17.26
CA ARG A 176 6.86 -10.68 18.45
C ARG A 176 8.35 -10.59 18.78
N GLY A 177 8.70 -9.97 19.92
CA GLY A 177 10.10 -9.74 20.28
C GLY A 177 10.82 -8.77 19.32
N LEU A 178 11.95 -9.20 18.75
CA LEU A 178 12.74 -8.41 17.78
C LEU A 178 12.35 -8.67 16.31
N THR A 179 11.47 -9.64 16.04
CA THR A 179 11.11 -10.11 14.70
C THR A 179 9.68 -9.74 14.31
N LEU A 180 9.47 -9.42 13.02
CA LEU A 180 8.15 -9.18 12.43
C LEU A 180 7.58 -10.51 11.92
N HIS A 181 6.38 -10.86 12.38
CA HIS A 181 5.67 -12.04 11.92
C HIS A 181 4.43 -11.64 11.11
N GLU A 182 4.32 -12.20 9.91
CA GLU A 182 3.16 -11.99 9.05
C GLU A 182 1.92 -12.65 9.68
N ARG A 183 0.78 -11.95 9.66
CA ARG A 183 -0.51 -12.47 10.14
C ARG A 183 -1.05 -13.56 9.19
N PRO A 184 -2.05 -14.35 9.61
CA PRO A 184 -2.76 -15.24 8.69
C PRO A 184 -3.26 -14.48 7.46
N TRP A 185 -3.04 -15.06 6.28
CA TRP A 185 -3.45 -14.46 5.02
C TRP A 185 -4.90 -14.79 4.70
N MET A 186 -5.63 -13.81 4.17
CA MET A 186 -6.99 -13.98 3.71
C MET A 186 -7.03 -14.68 2.36
N ALA A 187 -7.90 -15.68 2.20
CA ALA A 187 -8.04 -16.48 0.98
C ALA A 187 -8.52 -15.70 -0.26
N SER A 188 -8.83 -14.40 -0.12
CA SER A 188 -9.37 -13.57 -1.19
C SER A 188 -8.43 -13.47 -2.40
N ALA A 189 -7.11 -13.45 -2.21
CA ALA A 189 -6.17 -13.37 -3.32
C ALA A 189 -6.24 -14.62 -4.22
N ALA A 190 -6.19 -15.82 -3.62
CA ALA A 190 -6.32 -17.08 -4.33
C ALA A 190 -7.70 -17.22 -5.02
N MET A 191 -8.77 -16.80 -4.34
CA MET A 191 -10.13 -16.78 -4.91
C MET A 191 -10.24 -15.87 -6.13
N ILE A 192 -9.73 -14.63 -6.04
CA ILE A 192 -9.78 -13.66 -7.15
C ILE A 192 -8.96 -14.18 -8.33
N ALA A 193 -7.74 -14.66 -8.09
CA ALA A 193 -6.87 -15.18 -9.15
C ALA A 193 -7.53 -16.33 -9.92
N ARG A 194 -8.11 -17.31 -9.22
CA ARG A 194 -8.85 -18.41 -9.86
C ARG A 194 -10.08 -17.93 -10.61
N LYS A 195 -10.85 -17.01 -10.03
CA LYS A 195 -12.10 -16.51 -10.62
C LYS A 195 -11.89 -15.74 -11.92
N PHE A 196 -10.78 -15.02 -12.04
CA PHE A 196 -10.47 -14.16 -13.19
C PHE A 196 -9.31 -14.70 -14.03
N GLU A 197 -8.88 -15.94 -13.77
CA GLU A 197 -7.76 -16.60 -14.46
C GLU A 197 -6.51 -15.70 -14.54
N ALA A 198 -6.26 -14.94 -13.48
CA ALA A 198 -5.14 -14.00 -13.43
C ALA A 198 -3.90 -14.66 -12.82
N PRO A 199 -2.75 -14.66 -13.51
CA PRO A 199 -1.48 -15.11 -12.95
C PRO A 199 -1.13 -14.35 -11.66
N ILE A 200 -0.56 -15.05 -10.70
CA ILE A 200 -0.15 -14.47 -9.42
C ILE A 200 1.36 -14.31 -9.37
N ILE A 201 1.81 -13.11 -9.02
CA ILE A 201 3.23 -12.77 -8.88
C ILE A 201 3.53 -12.65 -7.38
N PRO A 202 4.24 -13.62 -6.78
CA PRO A 202 4.66 -13.53 -5.39
C PRO A 202 5.71 -12.43 -5.24
N LEU A 203 5.56 -11.55 -4.25
CA LEU A 203 6.49 -10.46 -4.00
C LEU A 203 6.80 -10.34 -2.50
N ARG A 204 8.08 -10.31 -2.16
CA ARG A 204 8.56 -10.11 -0.78
C ARG A 204 9.20 -8.76 -0.57
N ILE A 205 8.65 -7.98 0.36
CA ILE A 205 9.21 -6.76 0.89
C ILE A 205 9.96 -7.05 2.18
N ARG A 206 11.20 -6.61 2.26
CA ARG A 206 11.98 -6.53 3.50
C ARG A 206 12.23 -5.08 3.82
N ALA A 207 11.49 -4.60 4.79
CA ALA A 207 11.60 -3.27 5.37
C ALA A 207 11.09 -3.35 6.82
N ARG A 208 11.39 -2.34 7.62
CA ARG A 208 10.83 -2.19 8.97
C ARG A 208 10.24 -0.79 9.14
N ASN A 209 9.47 -0.59 10.19
CA ASN A 209 9.06 0.75 10.64
C ASN A 209 10.06 1.29 11.67
N SER A 210 9.94 2.56 12.02
CA SER A 210 10.75 3.24 13.03
C SER A 210 10.55 2.62 14.42
N ALA A 211 11.56 2.78 15.28
CA ALA A 211 11.44 2.36 16.68
C ALA A 211 10.24 3.05 17.38
N LEU A 212 9.96 4.31 17.01
CA LEU A 212 8.81 5.06 17.50
C LEU A 212 7.48 4.42 17.11
N PHE A 213 7.33 3.96 15.87
CA PHE A 213 6.12 3.24 15.44
C PHE A 213 5.87 2.01 16.31
N TYR A 214 6.90 1.20 16.56
CA TYR A 214 6.75 0.01 17.39
C TYR A 214 6.51 0.32 18.87
N LEU A 215 7.09 1.40 19.40
CA LEU A 215 6.80 1.86 20.75
C LEU A 215 5.33 2.28 20.88
N LEU A 216 4.81 3.04 19.91
CA LEU A 216 3.43 3.50 19.91
C LEU A 216 2.42 2.37 19.65
N ASP A 217 2.78 1.36 18.84
CA ASP A 217 2.01 0.12 18.69
C ASP A 217 1.93 -0.67 20.00
N ALA A 218 3.01 -0.72 20.77
CA ALA A 218 3.03 -1.37 22.07
C ALA A 218 2.18 -0.62 23.13
N ILE A 219 2.06 0.70 23.01
CA ILE A 219 1.29 1.53 23.94
C ILE A 219 -0.22 1.39 23.73
N HIS A 220 -0.72 1.62 22.51
CA HIS A 220 -2.17 1.50 22.25
C HIS A 220 -2.51 1.33 20.76
N PRO A 221 -3.40 0.38 20.40
CA PRO A 221 -3.80 0.13 19.02
C PRO A 221 -4.30 1.35 18.24
N THR A 222 -5.04 2.24 18.91
CA THR A 222 -5.60 3.45 18.27
C THR A 222 -4.54 4.52 18.07
N VAL A 223 -3.52 4.57 18.92
CA VAL A 223 -2.40 5.51 18.78
C VAL A 223 -1.59 5.11 17.56
N ARG A 224 -1.29 3.82 17.37
CA ARG A 224 -0.71 3.30 16.12
C ARG A 224 -1.50 3.72 14.87
N ASP A 225 -2.83 3.62 14.90
CA ASP A 225 -3.63 3.93 13.70
C ASP A 225 -3.54 5.42 13.32
N VAL A 226 -3.37 6.30 14.29
CA VAL A 226 -3.14 7.75 14.08
C VAL A 226 -1.70 8.02 13.62
N THR A 227 -0.73 7.19 14.00
CA THR A 227 0.70 7.39 13.68
C THR A 227 1.09 6.93 12.28
N LEU A 228 0.28 6.08 11.64
CA LEU A 228 0.57 5.51 10.32
C LEU A 228 0.91 6.57 9.26
N PHE A 229 0.21 7.71 9.25
CA PHE A 229 0.47 8.78 8.28
C PHE A 229 1.83 9.47 8.50
N ASN A 230 2.17 9.79 9.75
CA ASN A 230 3.47 10.38 10.07
C ASN A 230 4.61 9.38 9.83
N GLU A 231 4.37 8.09 10.11
CA GLU A 231 5.37 7.05 9.88
C GLU A 231 5.71 6.89 8.40
N VAL A 232 4.74 7.07 7.49
CA VAL A 232 5.02 7.15 6.04
C VAL A 232 6.04 8.24 5.75
N LEU A 233 5.86 9.43 6.32
CA LEU A 233 6.74 10.59 6.08
C LEU A 233 8.11 10.49 6.79
N ASN A 234 8.19 9.75 7.90
CA ASN A 234 9.40 9.62 8.70
C ASN A 234 10.33 8.48 8.24
N LYS A 235 9.98 7.77 7.17
CA LYS A 235 10.71 6.58 6.66
C LYS A 235 12.02 6.85 5.92
N THR A 236 12.50 8.08 5.91
CA THR A 236 13.62 8.55 5.07
C THR A 236 14.95 7.81 5.25
N ARG A 237 15.12 6.98 6.29
CA ARG A 237 16.38 6.30 6.62
C ARG A 237 16.36 4.77 6.50
N GLN A 238 15.25 4.15 6.14
CA GLN A 238 15.16 2.67 6.16
C GLN A 238 15.23 2.06 4.76
N PRO A 239 16.09 1.06 4.53
CA PRO A 239 16.21 0.41 3.24
C PRO A 239 14.96 -0.41 2.90
N PHE A 240 14.53 -0.33 1.64
CA PHE A 240 13.59 -1.26 1.05
C PHE A 240 14.36 -2.27 0.19
N ARG A 241 14.11 -3.56 0.45
CA ARG A 241 14.62 -4.66 -0.38
C ARG A 241 13.42 -5.45 -0.87
N VAL A 242 13.23 -5.49 -2.18
CA VAL A 242 12.06 -6.10 -2.84
C VAL A 242 12.55 -7.24 -3.73
N THR A 243 11.94 -8.41 -3.58
CA THR A 243 12.17 -9.57 -4.45
C THR A 243 10.86 -9.96 -5.08
N ILE A 244 10.83 -10.10 -6.39
CA ILE A 244 9.67 -10.48 -7.19
C ILE A 244 9.93 -11.87 -7.73
N GLY A 245 9.07 -12.84 -7.40
CA GLY A 245 9.19 -14.21 -7.87
C GLY A 245 8.52 -14.45 -9.21
N ALA A 246 8.76 -15.63 -9.77
CA ALA A 246 8.14 -16.06 -11.01
C ALA A 246 6.60 -16.14 -10.88
N PRO A 247 5.85 -15.83 -11.96
CA PRO A 247 4.40 -15.95 -11.96
C PRO A 247 3.93 -17.40 -11.72
N ILE A 248 2.93 -17.56 -10.87
CA ILE A 248 2.22 -18.81 -10.58
C ILE A 248 0.90 -18.77 -11.34
N GLN A 249 0.61 -19.81 -12.13
CA GLN A 249 -0.66 -19.86 -12.85
C GLN A 249 -1.82 -20.15 -11.90
N PRO A 250 -3.00 -19.56 -12.12
CA PRO A 250 -4.15 -19.78 -11.24
C PRO A 250 -4.60 -21.26 -11.22
N GLY A 251 -4.34 -22.01 -12.30
CA GLY A 251 -4.60 -23.45 -12.40
C GLY A 251 -3.70 -24.32 -11.50
N ASP A 252 -2.52 -23.81 -11.13
CA ASP A 252 -1.57 -24.53 -10.25
C ASP A 252 -1.97 -24.40 -8.77
N LEU A 253 -2.93 -23.53 -8.45
CA LEU A 253 -3.44 -23.38 -7.10
C LEU A 253 -4.48 -24.45 -6.75
N PRO A 254 -4.42 -25.01 -5.53
CA PRO A 254 -5.46 -25.90 -5.03
C PRO A 254 -6.87 -25.31 -5.17
N ALA A 255 -7.85 -26.20 -5.38
CA ALA A 255 -9.26 -25.81 -5.50
C ALA A 255 -9.76 -25.07 -4.24
N ARG A 256 -9.30 -25.51 -3.06
CA ARG A 256 -9.57 -24.84 -1.78
C ARG A 256 -8.72 -23.58 -1.66
N SER A 257 -9.39 -22.43 -1.54
CA SER A 257 -8.72 -21.13 -1.47
C SER A 257 -7.84 -20.94 -0.22
N GLU A 258 -8.11 -21.67 0.86
CA GLU A 258 -7.28 -21.68 2.09
C GLU A 258 -5.92 -22.33 1.85
N ASP A 259 -5.88 -23.45 1.13
CA ASP A 259 -4.63 -24.13 0.80
C ASP A 259 -3.84 -23.31 -0.23
N GLY A 260 -4.55 -22.76 -1.22
CA GLY A 260 -3.95 -21.85 -2.20
C GLY A 260 -3.30 -20.63 -1.56
N ILE A 261 -3.95 -19.97 -0.60
CA ILE A 261 -3.33 -18.81 0.05
C ILE A 261 -2.13 -19.18 0.92
N ASN A 262 -2.11 -20.37 1.51
CA ASN A 262 -0.96 -20.86 2.27
C ASN A 262 0.26 -21.11 1.38
N ILE A 263 0.05 -21.74 0.21
CA ILE A 263 1.10 -21.92 -0.81
C ILE A 263 1.64 -20.56 -1.27
N LEU A 264 0.76 -19.60 -1.56
CA LEU A 264 1.18 -18.25 -1.94
C LEU A 264 1.97 -17.55 -0.83
N ARG A 265 1.56 -17.73 0.42
CA ARG A 265 2.28 -17.19 1.57
C ARG A 265 3.67 -17.78 1.69
N GLU A 266 3.79 -19.09 1.55
CA GLU A 266 5.08 -19.77 1.57
C GLU A 266 5.97 -19.33 0.42
N ALA A 267 5.43 -19.30 -0.81
CA ALA A 267 6.12 -18.80 -2.00
C ALA A 267 6.66 -17.38 -1.81
N VAL A 268 5.87 -16.47 -1.21
CA VAL A 268 6.33 -15.11 -0.90
C VAL A 268 7.39 -15.11 0.20
N LEU A 269 7.21 -15.86 1.28
CA LEU A 269 8.13 -15.84 2.41
C LEU A 269 9.43 -16.62 2.16
N SER A 270 9.48 -17.49 1.15
CA SER A 270 10.67 -18.23 0.74
C SER A 270 11.56 -17.46 -0.23
N LEU A 271 11.04 -16.42 -0.92
CA LEU A 271 11.84 -15.61 -1.84
C LEU A 271 13.13 -15.11 -1.16
N PRO A 272 14.31 -15.21 -1.80
CA PRO A 272 15.60 -14.80 -1.24
C PRO A 272 15.72 -13.27 -1.14
N PRO A 273 16.68 -12.74 -0.36
CA PRO A 273 16.98 -11.30 -0.39
C PRO A 273 17.57 -10.91 -1.75
N PRO A 274 17.41 -9.63 -2.18
CA PRO A 274 17.98 -9.17 -3.44
C PRO A 274 19.48 -9.42 -3.55
N GLY A 275 19.92 -10.00 -4.67
CA GLY A 275 21.33 -10.21 -5.01
C GLY A 275 22.14 -8.93 -5.21
N GLN A 276 23.42 -9.07 -5.53
CA GLN A 276 24.32 -7.92 -5.75
C GLN A 276 23.93 -7.10 -6.99
N ASP A 277 23.56 -7.79 -8.06
CA ASP A 277 23.17 -7.22 -9.36
C ASP A 277 21.73 -6.70 -9.41
N ALA A 278 21.01 -6.81 -8.30
CA ALA A 278 19.63 -6.36 -8.21
C ALA A 278 19.52 -4.84 -8.44
N ALA A 279 18.48 -4.46 -9.20
CA ALA A 279 18.26 -3.10 -9.65
C ALA A 279 18.16 -2.11 -8.49
N LYS A 280 18.95 -1.04 -8.53
CA LYS A 280 18.96 0.01 -7.52
C LYS A 280 17.95 1.11 -7.82
N LEU A 281 17.61 1.91 -6.81
CA LEU A 281 16.68 3.03 -6.92
C LEU A 281 16.89 3.93 -8.15
N GLN A 282 18.15 4.26 -8.48
CA GLN A 282 18.45 5.11 -9.63
C GLN A 282 18.07 4.45 -10.97
N GLN A 283 18.30 3.14 -11.10
CA GLN A 283 17.91 2.37 -12.29
C GLN A 283 16.39 2.31 -12.40
N ILE A 284 15.68 2.02 -11.31
CA ILE A 284 14.21 2.01 -11.27
C ILE A 284 13.62 3.36 -11.69
N ARG A 285 14.19 4.47 -11.20
CA ARG A 285 13.76 5.83 -11.58
C ARG A 285 14.00 6.14 -13.06
N ARG A 286 15.16 5.73 -13.61
CA ARG A 286 15.48 5.91 -15.04
C ARG A 286 14.51 5.13 -15.93
N LEU A 287 14.21 3.88 -15.58
CA LEU A 287 13.26 3.05 -16.33
C LEU A 287 11.86 3.69 -16.35
N SER A 288 11.36 4.13 -15.21
CA SER A 288 10.07 4.82 -15.09
C SER A 288 10.02 6.11 -15.90
N GLN A 289 11.07 6.94 -15.84
CA GLN A 289 11.16 8.19 -16.60
C GLN A 289 11.21 7.94 -18.11
N GLY A 290 12.05 7.00 -18.57
CA GLY A 290 12.18 6.65 -19.98
C GLY A 290 10.87 6.14 -20.58
N ARG A 291 10.11 5.32 -19.85
CA ARG A 291 8.78 4.87 -20.27
C ARG A 291 7.81 6.03 -20.44
N ARG A 292 7.77 6.96 -19.49
CA ARG A 292 6.87 8.13 -19.53
C ARG A 292 7.19 9.09 -20.67
N THR A 293 8.46 9.24 -21.04
CA THR A 293 8.83 10.05 -22.20
C THR A 293 8.38 9.41 -23.52
N VAL A 294 8.40 8.08 -23.62
CA VAL A 294 7.92 7.33 -24.79
C VAL A 294 6.38 7.31 -24.86
N ALA A 295 5.69 7.34 -23.72
CA ALA A 295 4.23 7.30 -23.65
C ALA A 295 3.52 8.65 -23.85
N LYS A 296 4.24 9.77 -24.00
CA LYS A 296 3.61 11.04 -24.40
C LYS A 296 3.17 10.91 -25.86
N PRO A 297 1.87 11.07 -26.19
CA PRO A 297 1.48 11.19 -27.59
C PRO A 297 2.19 12.41 -28.19
N SER A 298 2.76 12.26 -29.39
CA SER A 298 3.16 13.41 -30.19
C SER A 298 1.99 14.38 -30.27
N PRO A 299 2.22 15.71 -30.16
CA PRO A 299 1.18 16.67 -30.46
C PRO A 299 0.59 16.34 -31.83
N ILE A 300 -0.73 16.28 -31.91
CA ILE A 300 -1.42 16.28 -33.20
C ILE A 300 -1.17 17.68 -33.76
N GLU A 301 -0.41 17.77 -34.86
CA GLU A 301 -0.30 19.00 -35.67
C GLU A 301 -1.66 19.36 -36.28
#